data_AF-A0A5C6LLX8-F1
#
_entry.id   AF-A0A5C6LLX8-F1
#
_cell.length_a   1.000
_cell.length_b   1.000
_cell.length_c   1.000
_cell.angle_alpha   90.00
_cell.angle_beta   90.00
_cell.angle_gamma   90.00
#
_symmetry.space_group_name_H-M   'P 1'
#
loop_
_entity.id
_entity.type
_entity.pdbx_description
1 polymer ?
#
loop_
_entity_poly.entity_id
_entity_poly.type
_entity_poly.pdbx_seq_one_letter_code
_entity_poly.pdbx_strand_id
1 'polypeptide(L)'
;MLGGVAQQRFSYDFIRGSNQGQPGNDPYLQYLDAGTANPAVGGSMVRWSLLSYIGRVNYNFREKYFLTATLRRDGSSKFGANNKYGNFPSASVGWSLTKEGWFDNIKALHSLMLRASWEWWVISQVPVITTFLPLSTTIIMLMVIRLMQH
;
A
#
# COMPACT_ATOMS: atom_id res chain seq x y z
N MET A 1 -17.79 -2.79 -12.77
CA MET A 1 -16.34 -3.02 -12.84
C MET A 1 -15.65 -1.66 -12.78
N LEU A 2 -14.53 -1.55 -12.06
CA LEU A 2 -13.75 -0.31 -11.94
C LEU A 2 -12.29 -0.59 -12.26
N GLY A 3 -11.64 0.31 -12.99
CA GLY A 3 -10.21 0.27 -13.30
C GLY A 3 -9.59 1.64 -13.04
N GLY A 4 -8.31 1.67 -12.66
CA GLY A 4 -7.60 2.91 -12.36
C GLY A 4 -6.09 2.78 -12.57
N VAL A 5 -5.46 3.92 -12.83
CA VAL A 5 -4.01 4.07 -12.94
C VAL A 5 -3.58 5.15 -11.96
N ALA A 6 -2.51 4.88 -11.21
CA ALA A 6 -1.89 5.84 -10.31
C ALA A 6 -0.40 5.94 -10.62
N GLN A 7 0.11 7.17 -10.74
CA GLN A 7 1.53 7.43 -10.93
C GLN A 7 2.01 8.40 -9.85
N GLN A 8 3.14 8.07 -9.22
CA GLN A 8 3.77 8.90 -8.20
C GLN A 8 5.26 9.04 -8.52
N ARG A 9 5.82 10.23 -8.34
CA ARG A 9 7.25 10.52 -8.54
C ARG A 9 7.83 11.12 -7.28
N PHE A 10 9.01 10.64 -6.90
CA PHE A 10 9.78 11.14 -5.78
C PHE A 10 11.12 11.65 -6.29
N SER A 11 11.48 12.84 -5.86
CA SER A 11 12.78 13.46 -6.11
C SER A 11 13.33 13.89 -4.77
N TYR A 12 14.52 13.44 -4.44
CA TYR A 12 15.29 13.93 -3.31
C TYR A 12 16.61 14.48 -3.84
N ASP A 13 16.79 15.77 -3.67
CA ASP A 13 18.01 16.49 -3.97
C ASP A 13 18.59 17.03 -2.67
N PHE A 14 19.90 16.85 -2.48
CA PHE A 14 20.60 17.56 -1.45
C PHE A 14 21.90 18.11 -2.01
N ILE A 15 22.24 19.28 -1.52
CA ILE A 15 23.51 19.95 -1.78
C ILE A 15 24.10 20.25 -0.41
N ARG A 16 25.38 19.94 -0.26
CA ARG A 16 26.17 20.31 0.90
C ARG A 16 27.44 21.00 0.43
N GLY A 17 27.77 22.09 1.10
CA GLY A 17 29.07 22.71 1.04
C GLY A 17 29.66 22.69 2.45
N SER A 18 30.92 22.29 2.57
CA SER A 18 31.70 22.48 3.79
C SER A 18 33.02 23.12 3.42
N ASN A 19 33.46 24.06 4.24
CA ASN A 19 34.76 24.67 4.15
C ASN A 19 35.25 24.86 5.59
N GLN A 20 36.49 24.47 5.85
CA GLN A 20 37.11 24.45 7.18
C GLN A 20 38.15 25.56 7.29
N GLY A 21 38.69 25.77 8.49
CA GLY A 21 39.73 26.78 8.71
C GLY A 21 39.19 28.21 8.75
N GLN A 22 38.05 28.42 9.42
CA GLN A 22 37.52 29.76 9.68
C GLN A 22 38.56 30.62 10.44
N PRO A 23 38.76 31.89 10.04
CA PRO A 23 39.71 32.77 10.68
C PRO A 23 39.14 33.30 12.01
N GLY A 24 39.50 32.66 13.12
CA GLY A 24 39.15 33.12 14.47
C GLY A 24 37.64 33.19 14.76
N ASN A 25 37.28 33.89 15.83
CA ASN A 25 35.89 34.05 16.27
C ASN A 25 35.30 35.42 15.85
N ASP A 26 35.77 35.97 14.74
CA ASP A 26 35.28 37.25 14.23
C ASP A 26 33.82 37.09 13.74
N PRO A 27 32.86 37.86 14.28
CA PRO A 27 31.46 37.81 13.85
C PRO A 27 31.26 38.08 12.37
N TYR A 28 32.17 38.79 11.71
CA TYR A 28 32.08 39.13 10.29
C TYR A 28 32.58 38.01 9.37
N LEU A 29 33.29 36.99 9.88
CA LEU A 29 33.89 35.91 9.08
C LEU A 29 33.20 34.55 9.26
N GLN A 30 31.96 34.52 9.74
CA GLN A 30 31.17 33.29 9.96
C GLN A 30 30.41 32.82 8.71
N TYR A 31 30.93 33.09 7.52
CA TYR A 31 30.36 32.61 6.26
C TYR A 31 31.18 31.44 5.71
N LEU A 32 30.53 30.60 4.89
CA LEU A 32 31.13 29.37 4.37
C LEU A 32 32.40 29.64 3.53
N ASP A 33 32.43 30.75 2.80
CA ASP A 33 33.57 31.15 1.95
C ASP A 33 34.78 31.67 2.75
N ALA A 34 34.63 31.98 4.04
CA ALA A 34 35.73 32.45 4.89
C ALA A 34 36.71 31.33 5.28
N GLY A 35 36.29 30.06 5.16
CA GLY A 35 37.15 28.92 5.41
C GLY A 35 38.31 28.84 4.42
N THR A 36 39.50 28.53 4.89
CA THR A 36 40.74 28.49 4.09
C THR A 36 41.22 27.07 3.80
N ALA A 37 40.56 26.05 4.33
CA ALA A 37 41.02 24.67 4.31
C ALA A 37 39.91 23.67 3.97
N ASN A 38 40.28 22.59 3.27
CA ASN A 38 39.42 21.46 2.94
C ASN A 38 38.04 21.86 2.36
N PRO A 39 37.99 22.66 1.27
CA PRO A 39 36.73 22.95 0.60
C PRO A 39 36.18 21.65 -0.01
N ALA A 40 34.95 21.30 0.37
CA ALA A 40 34.26 20.15 -0.16
C ALA A 40 32.84 20.56 -0.58
N VAL A 41 32.53 20.32 -1.85
CA VAL A 41 31.19 20.44 -2.40
C VAL A 41 30.71 19.05 -2.75
N GLY A 42 29.52 18.70 -2.29
CA GLY A 42 28.90 17.44 -2.60
C GLY A 42 27.42 17.64 -2.83
N GLY A 43 26.87 16.89 -3.76
CA GLY A 43 25.44 16.83 -3.97
C GLY A 43 25.07 15.50 -4.56
N SER A 44 23.84 15.08 -4.32
CA SER A 44 23.29 13.91 -4.99
C SER A 44 21.82 14.13 -5.26
N MET A 45 21.38 13.56 -6.38
CA MET A 45 19.99 13.52 -6.78
C MET A 45 19.55 12.06 -6.85
N VAL A 46 18.52 11.72 -6.07
CA VAL A 46 17.86 10.42 -6.12
C VAL A 46 16.44 10.62 -6.64
N ARG A 47 16.12 9.99 -7.77
CA ARG A 47 14.78 10.01 -8.37
C ARG A 47 14.23 8.60 -8.49
N TRP A 48 12.99 8.41 -8.07
CA TRP A 48 12.25 7.19 -8.38
C TRP A 48 10.77 7.46 -8.60
N SER A 49 10.13 6.60 -9.38
CA SER A 49 8.71 6.69 -9.71
C SER A 49 8.01 5.37 -9.42
N LEU A 50 6.81 5.46 -8.84
CA LEU A 50 5.88 4.36 -8.67
C LEU A 50 4.78 4.48 -9.73
N LEU A 51 4.43 3.37 -10.38
CA LEU A 51 3.34 3.26 -11.32
C LEU A 51 2.48 2.06 -10.94
N SER A 52 1.22 2.30 -10.62
CA SER A 52 0.28 1.28 -10.14
C SER A 52 -0.91 1.19 -11.07
N TYR A 53 -1.26 -0.03 -11.46
CA TYR A 53 -2.48 -0.37 -12.17
C TYR A 53 -3.39 -1.14 -11.23
N ILE A 54 -4.66 -0.77 -11.16
CA ILE A 54 -5.66 -1.49 -10.35
C ILE A 54 -6.89 -1.79 -11.19
N GLY A 55 -7.38 -3.02 -11.09
CA GLY A 55 -8.67 -3.46 -11.61
C GLY A 55 -9.47 -4.14 -10.52
N ARG A 56 -10.76 -3.82 -10.41
CA ARG A 56 -11.69 -4.43 -9.46
C ARG A 56 -13.00 -4.81 -10.14
N VAL A 57 -13.40 -6.06 -9.94
CA VAL A 57 -14.69 -6.60 -10.31
C VAL A 57 -15.47 -6.89 -9.03
N ASN A 58 -16.72 -6.42 -8.98
CA ASN A 58 -17.66 -6.73 -7.91
C ASN A 58 -18.89 -7.38 -8.54
N TYR A 59 -19.37 -8.45 -7.93
CA TYR A 59 -20.60 -9.13 -8.30
C TYR A 59 -21.48 -9.27 -7.05
N ASN A 60 -22.75 -8.96 -7.22
CA ASN A 60 -23.74 -9.06 -6.16
C ASN A 60 -24.90 -9.90 -6.69
N PHE A 61 -25.12 -11.08 -6.10
CA PHE A 61 -26.28 -11.90 -6.38
C PHE A 61 -27.32 -11.73 -5.29
N ARG A 62 -28.42 -11.07 -5.65
CA ARG A 62 -29.63 -10.91 -4.81
C ARG A 62 -29.36 -10.29 -3.43
N GLU A 63 -28.27 -9.54 -3.29
CA GLU A 63 -27.81 -8.97 -2.01
C GLU A 63 -27.55 -10.03 -0.92
N LYS A 64 -27.40 -11.30 -1.34
CA LYS A 64 -27.08 -12.42 -0.46
C LYS A 64 -25.62 -12.82 -0.60
N TYR A 65 -25.14 -12.92 -1.84
CA TYR A 65 -23.77 -13.32 -2.13
C TYR A 65 -23.03 -12.19 -2.81
N PHE A 66 -21.91 -11.83 -2.22
CA PHE A 66 -21.03 -10.78 -2.68
C PHE A 66 -19.71 -11.43 -3.08
N LEU A 67 -19.23 -11.13 -4.28
CA LEU A 67 -17.93 -11.55 -4.75
C LEU A 67 -17.16 -10.33 -5.24
N THR A 68 -15.93 -10.18 -4.78
CA THR A 68 -15.03 -9.13 -5.23
C THR A 68 -13.72 -9.78 -5.62
N ALA A 69 -13.24 -9.45 -6.82
CA ALA A 69 -11.90 -9.78 -7.26
C ALA A 69 -11.17 -8.49 -7.59
N THR A 70 -9.96 -8.32 -7.08
CA THR A 70 -9.09 -7.17 -7.38
C THR A 70 -7.76 -7.69 -7.89
N LEU A 71 -7.24 -7.06 -8.93
CA LEU A 71 -5.87 -7.27 -9.39
C LEU A 71 -5.16 -5.93 -9.36
N ARG A 72 -4.05 -5.87 -8.63
CA ARG A 72 -3.19 -4.69 -8.60
C ARG A 72 -1.80 -5.06 -9.09
N ARG A 73 -1.20 -4.21 -9.91
CA ARG A 73 0.18 -4.34 -10.41
C ARG A 73 0.92 -3.05 -10.14
N ASP A 74 1.92 -3.11 -9.26
CA ASP A 74 2.74 -1.93 -8.95
C ASP A 74 4.13 -2.11 -9.54
N GLY A 75 4.64 -1.05 -10.16
CA GLY A 75 6.02 -0.98 -10.57
C GLY A 75 6.75 0.21 -9.95
N SER A 76 8.00 0.02 -9.58
CA SER A 76 8.87 1.08 -9.08
C SER A 76 10.14 1.15 -9.91
N SER A 77 10.58 2.35 -10.25
CA SER A 77 11.89 2.55 -10.89
C SER A 77 13.06 2.33 -9.93
N LYS A 78 12.79 2.11 -8.63
CA LYS A 78 13.79 1.70 -7.63
C LYS A 78 14.10 0.19 -7.72
N PHE A 79 13.21 -0.59 -8.34
CA PHE A 79 13.44 -2.01 -8.58
C PHE A 79 14.40 -2.20 -9.77
N GLY A 80 15.31 -3.17 -9.67
CA GLY A 80 16.39 -3.39 -10.63
C GLY A 80 15.90 -3.54 -12.07
N ALA A 81 16.78 -3.27 -13.05
CA ALA A 81 16.44 -3.23 -14.48
C ALA A 81 15.70 -4.47 -15.00
N ASN A 82 15.94 -5.63 -14.37
CA ASN A 82 15.40 -6.93 -14.80
C ASN A 82 14.01 -7.26 -14.25
N ASN A 83 13.50 -6.58 -13.21
CA ASN A 83 12.14 -6.87 -12.72
C ASN A 83 11.52 -5.68 -11.97
N LYS A 84 10.75 -4.87 -12.72
CA LYS A 84 10.24 -3.58 -12.22
C LYS A 84 8.83 -3.65 -11.63
N TYR A 85 8.17 -4.81 -11.59
CA TYR A 85 6.74 -4.92 -11.27
C TYR A 85 6.41 -6.08 -10.32
N GLY A 86 5.65 -5.79 -9.25
CA GLY A 86 5.00 -6.78 -8.39
C GLY A 86 3.51 -6.91 -8.70
N ASN A 87 2.95 -8.12 -8.51
CA ASN A 87 1.52 -8.40 -8.73
C ASN A 87 0.85 -8.76 -7.40
N PHE A 88 -0.30 -8.14 -7.17
CA PHE A 88 -1.06 -8.20 -5.93
C PHE A 88 -2.52 -8.54 -6.24
N PRO A 89 -2.84 -9.81 -6.54
CA PRO A 89 -4.22 -10.26 -6.64
C PRO A 89 -4.85 -10.39 -5.25
N SER A 90 -6.13 -10.06 -5.17
CA SER A 90 -6.96 -10.35 -4.01
C SER A 90 -8.37 -10.76 -4.42
N ALA A 91 -8.99 -11.60 -3.60
CA ALA A 91 -10.36 -12.05 -3.78
C ALA A 91 -11.08 -12.04 -2.44
N SER A 92 -12.35 -11.68 -2.44
CA SER A 92 -13.20 -11.77 -1.26
C SER A 92 -14.58 -12.25 -1.60
N VAL A 93 -15.14 -13.04 -0.71
CA VAL A 93 -16.52 -13.52 -0.74
C VAL A 93 -17.25 -13.06 0.51
N GLY A 94 -18.51 -12.68 0.34
CA GLY A 94 -19.41 -12.29 1.41
C GLY A 94 -20.74 -13.01 1.28
N TRP A 95 -21.28 -13.48 2.40
CA TRP A 95 -22.57 -14.14 2.46
C TRP A 95 -23.41 -13.53 3.58
N SER A 96 -24.55 -12.94 3.21
CA SER A 96 -25.55 -12.45 4.15
C SER A 96 -26.51 -13.57 4.51
N LEU A 97 -26.29 -14.17 5.67
CA LEU A 97 -27.16 -15.21 6.22
C LEU A 97 -28.53 -14.65 6.60
N THR A 98 -28.59 -13.37 6.96
CA THR A 98 -29.85 -12.64 7.27
C THR A 98 -30.88 -12.71 6.14
N LYS A 99 -30.44 -12.81 4.88
CA LYS A 99 -31.35 -12.86 3.73
C LYS A 99 -31.81 -14.27 3.38
N GLU A 100 -31.40 -15.28 4.13
CA GLU A 100 -31.85 -16.66 3.92
C GLU A 100 -33.18 -16.90 4.62
N GLY A 101 -34.12 -17.59 3.95
CA GLY A 101 -35.48 -17.80 4.50
C GLY A 101 -35.52 -18.66 5.78
N TRP A 102 -34.43 -19.33 6.12
CA TRP A 102 -34.29 -20.06 7.39
C TRP A 102 -33.84 -19.16 8.55
N PHE A 103 -33.29 -17.98 8.27
CA PHE A 103 -32.79 -17.05 9.28
C PHE A 103 -33.93 -16.28 9.98
N ASP A 104 -35.10 -16.17 9.34
CA ASP A 104 -36.30 -15.51 9.88
C ASP A 104 -36.78 -16.13 11.22
N ASN A 105 -36.37 -17.35 11.53
CA ASN A 105 -36.72 -18.03 12.79
C ASN A 105 -35.86 -17.61 13.99
N ILE A 106 -34.76 -16.87 13.78
CA ILE A 106 -33.83 -16.49 14.84
C ILE A 106 -34.12 -15.06 15.32
N LYS A 107 -35.10 -14.91 16.23
CA LYS A 107 -35.53 -13.61 16.77
C LYS A 107 -34.44 -12.84 17.55
N ALA A 108 -33.37 -13.50 17.97
CA ALA A 108 -32.27 -12.89 18.72
C ALA A 108 -31.25 -12.13 17.84
N LEU A 109 -31.26 -12.34 16.53
CA LEU A 109 -30.27 -11.80 15.60
C LEU A 109 -30.93 -10.92 14.54
N HIS A 110 -30.51 -9.65 14.45
CA HIS A 110 -31.09 -8.72 13.48
C HIS A 110 -30.33 -8.66 12.16
N SER A 111 -29.01 -8.88 12.20
CA SER A 111 -28.22 -9.08 10.99
C SER A 111 -26.99 -9.94 11.26
N LEU A 112 -26.74 -10.84 10.32
CA LEU A 112 -25.57 -11.70 10.26
C LEU A 112 -25.02 -11.73 8.83
N MET A 113 -23.75 -11.38 8.71
CA MET A 113 -22.98 -11.50 7.47
C MET A 113 -21.63 -12.16 7.77
N LEU A 114 -21.28 -13.13 6.92
CA LEU A 114 -19.97 -13.74 6.88
C LEU A 114 -19.17 -13.12 5.75
N ARG A 115 -17.91 -12.78 6.00
CA ARG A 115 -16.98 -12.32 4.98
C ARG A 115 -15.66 -13.07 5.11
N ALA A 116 -15.17 -13.58 3.99
CA ALA A 116 -13.84 -14.15 3.87
C ALA A 116 -13.08 -13.40 2.76
N SER A 117 -11.85 -12.99 3.05
CA SER A 117 -10.97 -12.34 2.08
C SER A 117 -9.61 -13.00 2.08
N TRP A 118 -9.04 -13.08 0.88
CA TRP A 118 -7.71 -13.59 0.63
C TRP A 118 -6.93 -12.57 -0.20
N GLU A 119 -5.73 -12.26 0.28
CA GLU A 119 -4.79 -11.40 -0.42
C GLU A 119 -3.48 -12.15 -0.66
N TRP A 120 -2.91 -11.95 -1.85
CA TRP A 120 -1.69 -12.61 -2.26
C TRP A 120 -0.70 -11.57 -2.78
N TRP A 121 0.56 -11.70 -2.35
CA TRP A 121 1.64 -10.85 -2.84
C TRP A 121 2.66 -11.68 -3.61
N VAL A 122 2.89 -11.31 -4.88
CA VAL A 122 4.03 -11.78 -5.66
C VAL A 122 5.01 -10.62 -5.81
N ILE A 123 6.11 -10.70 -5.05
CA ILE A 123 7.23 -9.79 -5.16
C ILE A 123 8.25 -10.44 -6.09
N SER A 124 8.58 -9.78 -7.20
CA SER A 124 9.60 -10.27 -8.12
C SER A 124 10.83 -9.35 -7.99
N GLN A 125 11.75 -9.69 -7.08
CA GLN A 125 12.98 -8.90 -6.89
C GLN A 125 14.22 -9.55 -7.48
N VAL A 126 14.25 -10.85 -7.75
CA VAL A 126 15.42 -11.57 -8.27
C VAL A 126 14.92 -12.83 -9.00
N PRO A 127 15.56 -13.29 -10.11
CA PRO A 127 15.26 -14.61 -10.64
C PRO A 127 15.92 -15.64 -9.72
N VAL A 128 15.22 -16.07 -8.66
CA VAL A 128 15.38 -17.35 -7.93
C VAL A 128 14.48 -17.25 -6.68
N ILE A 129 13.54 -18.19 -6.61
CA ILE A 129 12.50 -18.40 -5.58
C ILE A 129 11.39 -17.33 -5.58
N THR A 130 10.34 -17.60 -6.36
CA THR A 130 9.01 -17.04 -6.15
C THR A 130 8.44 -17.63 -4.86
N THR A 131 8.81 -17.09 -3.68
CA THR A 131 8.21 -17.57 -2.43
C THR A 131 6.77 -17.06 -2.36
N PHE A 132 5.84 -18.00 -2.42
CA PHE A 132 4.42 -17.76 -2.32
C PHE A 132 4.02 -17.76 -0.84
N LEU A 133 3.84 -16.60 -0.24
CA LEU A 133 3.34 -16.48 1.12
C LEU A 133 1.95 -15.85 1.11
N PRO A 134 0.87 -16.60 1.44
CA PRO A 134 -0.42 -15.97 1.71
C PRO A 134 -0.27 -15.07 2.95
N LEU A 135 -0.49 -13.76 2.79
CA LEU A 135 -0.21 -12.78 3.84
C LEU A 135 -1.32 -12.65 4.89
N SER A 136 -2.57 -12.98 4.54
CA SER A 136 -3.66 -13.01 5.51
C SER A 136 -4.89 -13.71 4.92
N THR A 137 -5.42 -14.68 5.66
CA THR A 137 -6.79 -15.16 5.47
C THR A 137 -7.59 -14.53 6.60
N THR A 138 -8.41 -13.52 6.30
CA THR A 138 -9.26 -12.90 7.32
C THR A 138 -10.69 -13.39 7.13
N ILE A 139 -11.24 -14.01 8.18
CA ILE A 139 -12.67 -14.33 8.28
C ILE A 139 -13.25 -13.36 9.32
N ILE A 140 -14.19 -12.51 8.90
CA ILE A 140 -14.88 -11.59 9.80
C ILE A 140 -16.35 -12.00 9.85
N MET A 141 -16.83 -12.24 11.07
CA MET A 141 -18.25 -12.41 11.38
C MET A 141 -18.75 -11.10 12.00
N LEU A 142 -19.69 -10.44 11.32
CA LEU A 142 -20.33 -9.23 11.84
C LEU A 142 -21.72 -9.61 12.35
N MET A 143 -21.95 -9.37 13.64
CA MET A 143 -23.20 -9.62 14.35
C MET A 143 -23.68 -8.31 14.97
N VAL A 144 -24.87 -7.86 14.60
CA VAL A 144 -25.50 -6.67 15.22
C VAL A 144 -26.68 -7.13 16.07
N ILE A 145 -26.54 -6.96 17.39
CA ILE A 145 -27.60 -7.19 18.37
C ILE A 145 -28.14 -5.83 18.78
N ARG A 146 -29.41 -5.53 18.47
CA ARG A 146 -30.08 -4.34 18.99
C ARG A 146 -30.69 -4.71 20.34
N LEU A 147 -30.10 -4.24 21.44
CA LEU A 147 -30.74 -4.29 22.75
C LEU A 147 -31.97 -3.39 22.70
N MET A 148 -33.16 -4.00 22.73
CA MET A 148 -34.39 -3.24 23.00
C MET A 148 -34.33 -2.79 24.46
N GLN A 149 -34.05 -1.51 24.67
CA GLN A 149 -34.34 -0.89 25.97
C GLN A 149 -35.86 -0.74 26.05
N HIS A 150 -36.43 -1.45 27.03
CA HIS A 150 -37.81 -1.26 27.48
C HIS A 150 -37.93 0.05 28.26
#